data_AF-S4MVF6-F1
#
_entry.id   AF-S4MVF6-F1
#
_cell.length_a   1.000
_cell.length_b   1.000
_cell.length_c   1.000
_cell.angle_alpha   90.00
_cell.angle_beta   90.00
_cell.angle_gamma   90.00
#
_symmetry.space_group_name_H-M   'P 1'
#
loop_
_entity.id
_entity.type
_entity.pdbx_description
1 polymer ?
#
loop_
_entity_poly.entity_id
_entity_poly.type
_entity_poly.pdbx_seq_one_letter_code
_entity_poly.pdbx_strand_id
1 'polypeptide(L)'
;MVMGVPLAFVIPRLATRLPHQGPIVLALGVCGLAGYAGLYLAPAGGAWAWAVLLGVANCAFPLALTMVGMRARSGPGVAQLSAFAQSTGYLISIPGPLLVGVLYQHSGGWGLPIALMSALMIPQMAVGFLAGRDRTVEDEAGR
;
A
#
# COMPACT_ATOMS: atom_id res chain seq x y z
N MET A 1 6.55 -14.84 -0.21
CA MET A 1 7.00 -14.00 -1.35
C MET A 1 6.65 -14.59 -2.72
N VAL A 2 6.76 -15.90 -2.98
CA VAL A 2 6.47 -16.48 -4.34
C VAL A 2 4.97 -16.49 -4.72
N MET A 3 4.06 -16.69 -3.76
CA MET A 3 2.60 -16.76 -4.03
C MET A 3 1.94 -15.41 -4.40
N GLY A 4 2.58 -14.27 -4.10
CA GLY A 4 2.06 -12.94 -4.44
C GLY A 4 2.40 -12.48 -5.85
N VAL A 5 3.39 -13.10 -6.49
CA VAL A 5 3.89 -12.70 -7.82
C VAL A 5 2.82 -12.81 -8.91
N PRO A 6 2.02 -13.89 -9.01
CA PRO A 6 0.97 -13.98 -10.03
C PRO A 6 -0.09 -12.88 -9.86
N LEU A 7 -0.52 -12.64 -8.61
CA LEU A 7 -1.50 -11.62 -8.25
C LEU A 7 -0.99 -10.20 -8.51
N ALA A 8 0.29 -9.95 -8.26
CA ALA A 8 0.96 -8.68 -8.53
C ALA A 8 1.02 -8.34 -10.03
N PHE A 9 0.90 -9.33 -10.94
CA PHE A 9 0.78 -9.10 -12.39
C PHE A 9 -0.67 -8.99 -12.87
N VAL A 10 -1.61 -9.67 -12.20
CA VAL A 10 -3.03 -9.68 -12.60
C VAL A 10 -3.75 -8.41 -12.13
N ILE A 11 -3.48 -7.95 -10.90
CA ILE A 11 -4.17 -6.80 -10.30
C ILE A 11 -3.91 -5.49 -11.06
N PRO A 12 -2.66 -5.14 -11.46
CA PRO A 12 -2.41 -3.93 -12.26
C PRO A 12 -3.06 -4.01 -13.64
N ARG A 13 -3.13 -5.20 -14.25
CA ARG A 13 -3.81 -5.43 -15.54
C ARG A 13 -5.31 -5.26 -15.46
N LEU A 14 -5.92 -5.55 -14.31
CA LEU A 14 -7.33 -5.31 -14.05
C LEU A 14 -7.58 -3.84 -13.68
N ALA A 15 -6.64 -3.22 -12.97
CA ALA A 15 -6.67 -1.80 -12.60
C ALA A 15 -6.58 -0.85 -13.80
N THR A 16 -5.81 -1.20 -14.83
CA THR A 16 -5.74 -0.42 -16.07
C THR A 16 -7.01 -0.52 -16.92
N ARG A 17 -7.92 -1.47 -16.61
CA ARG A 17 -9.22 -1.59 -17.28
C ARG A 17 -10.36 -0.90 -16.54
N LEU A 18 -10.14 -0.45 -15.32
CA LEU A 18 -11.16 0.22 -14.52
C LEU A 18 -10.99 1.74 -14.62
N PRO A 19 -12.08 2.49 -14.87
CA PRO A 19 -12.02 3.95 -15.01
C PRO A 19 -11.65 4.66 -13.69
N HIS A 20 -11.71 3.97 -12.54
CA HIS A 20 -11.36 4.50 -11.22
C HIS A 20 -10.55 3.44 -10.48
N GLN A 21 -9.36 3.79 -9.99
CA GLN A 21 -8.49 2.85 -9.27
C GLN A 21 -8.70 2.86 -7.74
N GLY A 22 -9.52 3.78 -7.24
CA GLY A 22 -9.91 3.87 -5.83
C GLY A 22 -10.52 2.58 -5.23
N PRO A 23 -11.43 1.86 -5.92
CA PRO A 23 -12.01 0.61 -5.41
C PRO A 23 -10.97 -0.49 -5.19
N ILE A 24 -9.92 -0.55 -6.02
CA ILE A 24 -8.84 -1.54 -5.88
C ILE A 24 -7.97 -1.22 -4.69
N VAL A 25 -7.62 0.06 -4.49
CA VAL A 25 -6.88 0.51 -3.30
C VAL A 25 -7.63 0.16 -2.03
N LEU A 26 -8.95 0.38 -2.01
CA LEU A 26 -9.82 0.01 -0.90
C LEU A 26 -9.84 -1.52 -0.68
N ALA A 27 -10.01 -2.31 -1.73
CA ALA A 27 -10.01 -3.77 -1.63
C ALA A 27 -8.68 -4.33 -1.08
N LEU A 28 -7.56 -3.82 -1.59
CA LEU A 28 -6.22 -4.17 -1.09
C LEU A 28 -6.01 -3.73 0.35
N GLY A 29 -6.53 -2.54 0.68
CA GLY A 29 -6.49 -1.97 2.01
C GLY A 29 -7.25 -2.80 3.05
N VAL A 30 -8.47 -3.20 2.70
CA VAL A 30 -9.31 -4.09 3.52
C VAL A 30 -8.66 -5.46 3.68
N CYS A 31 -8.03 -6.01 2.63
CA CYS A 31 -7.28 -7.27 2.74
C CYS A 31 -6.11 -7.15 3.73
N GLY A 32 -5.37 -6.04 3.72
CA GLY A 32 -4.27 -5.82 4.67
C GLY A 32 -4.78 -5.65 6.11
N LEU A 33 -5.86 -4.89 6.32
CA LEU A 33 -6.51 -4.76 7.63
C LEU A 33 -7.03 -6.09 8.16
N ALA A 34 -7.67 -6.90 7.30
CA ALA A 34 -8.11 -8.25 7.65
C ALA A 34 -6.92 -9.17 7.97
N GLY A 35 -5.81 -9.05 7.23
CA GLY A 35 -4.56 -9.74 7.49
C GLY A 35 -3.99 -9.43 8.88
N TYR A 36 -3.92 -8.15 9.24
CA TYR A 36 -3.43 -7.71 10.55
C TYR A 36 -4.38 -8.07 11.70
N ALA A 37 -5.69 -7.87 11.54
CA ALA A 37 -6.69 -8.25 12.52
C ALA A 37 -6.67 -9.77 12.79
N GLY A 38 -6.49 -10.55 11.73
CA GLY A 38 -6.37 -11.99 11.81
C GLY A 38 -5.10 -12.48 12.50
N LEU A 39 -3.97 -11.80 12.24
CA LEU A 39 -2.71 -12.06 12.93
C LEU A 39 -2.84 -11.82 14.45
N TYR A 40 -3.69 -10.87 14.86
CA TYR A 40 -3.98 -10.57 16.26
C TYR A 40 -4.93 -11.59 16.91
N LEU A 41 -6.00 -11.99 16.21
CA LEU A 41 -7.03 -12.91 16.73
C LEU A 41 -6.61 -14.39 16.73
N ALA A 42 -5.88 -14.84 15.70
CA ALA A 42 -5.50 -16.23 15.55
C ALA A 42 -4.12 -16.36 14.85
N PRO A 43 -3.02 -16.18 15.59
CA PRO A 43 -1.66 -16.18 15.03
C PRO A 43 -1.27 -17.51 14.39
N ALA A 44 -1.61 -18.63 15.05
CA ALA A 44 -1.19 -19.97 14.63
C ALA A 44 -2.25 -20.71 13.78
N GLY A 45 -3.54 -20.52 14.08
CA GLY A 45 -4.63 -21.25 13.40
C GLY A 45 -4.94 -20.75 11.98
N GLY A 46 -4.56 -19.52 11.64
CA GLY A 46 -4.88 -18.87 10.36
C GLY A 46 -3.67 -18.32 9.59
N ALA A 47 -2.44 -18.66 10.00
CA ALA A 47 -1.20 -18.07 9.47
C ALA A 47 -1.13 -18.05 7.93
N TRP A 48 -1.59 -19.11 7.27
CA TRP A 48 -1.63 -19.18 5.81
C TRP A 48 -2.65 -18.21 5.19
N ALA A 49 -3.83 -18.05 5.79
CA ALA A 49 -4.85 -17.12 5.31
C ALA A 49 -4.38 -15.66 5.43
N TRP A 50 -3.78 -15.30 6.57
CA TRP A 50 -3.23 -13.96 6.79
C TRP A 50 -2.02 -13.68 5.91
N ALA A 51 -1.15 -14.66 5.69
CA ALA A 51 -0.02 -14.54 4.77
C ALA A 51 -0.45 -14.28 3.32
N VAL A 52 -1.53 -14.95 2.88
CA VAL A 52 -2.11 -14.71 1.55
C VAL A 52 -2.73 -13.32 1.47
N LEU A 53 -3.50 -12.91 2.47
CA LEU A 53 -4.13 -11.57 2.52
C LEU A 53 -3.10 -10.43 2.52
N LEU A 54 -2.04 -10.54 3.32
CA LEU A 54 -0.94 -9.59 3.33
C LEU A 54 -0.14 -9.62 2.02
N GLY A 55 0.00 -10.79 1.40
CA GLY A 55 0.60 -10.95 0.06
C GLY A 55 -0.21 -10.22 -1.02
N VAL A 56 -1.54 -10.32 -0.97
CA VAL A 56 -2.45 -9.57 -1.85
C VAL A 56 -2.31 -8.07 -1.59
N ALA A 57 -2.34 -7.63 -0.33
CA ALA A 57 -2.16 -6.21 0.02
C ALA A 57 -0.84 -5.61 -0.51
N ASN A 58 0.22 -6.41 -0.61
CA ASN A 58 1.51 -6.00 -1.17
C ASN A 58 1.43 -5.60 -2.66
N CYS A 59 0.41 -6.06 -3.38
CA CYS A 59 0.14 -5.64 -4.76
C CYS A 59 -0.21 -4.15 -4.87
N ALA A 60 -0.43 -3.45 -3.76
CA ALA A 60 -0.58 -2.00 -3.72
C ALA A 60 0.68 -1.27 -4.25
N PHE A 61 1.88 -1.86 -4.08
CA PHE A 61 3.13 -1.26 -4.55
C PHE A 61 3.23 -1.18 -6.08
N PRO A 62 3.13 -2.28 -6.85
CA PRO A 62 3.12 -2.21 -8.31
C PRO A 62 1.92 -1.43 -8.87
N LEU A 63 0.77 -1.45 -8.18
CA LEU A 63 -0.36 -0.60 -8.53
C LEU A 63 -0.02 0.89 -8.42
N ALA A 64 0.64 1.30 -7.33
CA ALA A 64 1.08 2.69 -7.14
C ALA A 64 2.08 3.13 -8.22
N LEU A 65 3.04 2.28 -8.60
CA LEU A 65 3.95 2.56 -9.71
C LEU A 65 3.21 2.71 -11.05
N THR A 66 2.18 1.89 -11.27
CA THR A 66 1.32 1.98 -12.46
C THR A 66 0.54 3.30 -12.47
N MET A 67 -0.03 3.71 -11.33
CA MET A 67 -0.71 5.01 -11.18
C MET A 67 0.22 6.17 -11.52
N VAL A 68 1.46 6.14 -11.02
CA VAL A 68 2.49 7.16 -11.34
C VAL A 68 2.74 7.24 -12.85
N GLY A 69 2.83 6.08 -13.52
CA GLY A 69 2.98 5.99 -14.97
C GLY A 69 1.80 6.57 -15.76
N MET A 70 0.56 6.33 -15.30
CA MET A 70 -0.64 6.87 -15.95
C MET A 70 -0.81 8.37 -15.72
N ARG A 71 -0.18 8.93 -14.67
CA ARG A 71 -0.40 10.31 -14.21
C ARG A 71 0.53 11.34 -14.84
N ALA A 72 1.64 10.90 -15.42
CA ALA A 72 2.59 11.74 -16.15
C ALA A 72 2.52 11.42 -17.65
N ARG A 73 2.36 12.44 -18.51
CA ARG A 73 2.26 12.25 -19.97
C ARG A 73 3.63 12.15 -20.65
N SER A 74 4.72 12.38 -19.92
CA SER A 74 6.09 12.38 -20.42
C SER A 74 6.99 11.40 -19.65
N GLY A 75 7.89 10.70 -20.37
CA GLY A 75 8.87 9.77 -19.77
C GLY A 75 9.70 10.39 -18.63
N PRO A 76 10.23 11.63 -18.77
CA PRO A 76 10.91 12.33 -17.69
C PRO A 76 10.01 12.64 -16.49
N GLY A 77 8.73 12.97 -16.71
CA GLY A 77 7.77 13.24 -15.65
C GLY A 77 7.46 12.02 -14.79
N VAL A 78 7.34 10.83 -15.41
CA VAL A 78 7.18 9.55 -14.70
C VAL A 78 8.39 9.30 -13.79
N ALA A 79 9.60 9.55 -14.28
CA ALA A 79 10.83 9.34 -13.52
C ALA A 79 10.93 10.29 -12.31
N GLN A 80 10.66 11.59 -12.50
CA GLN A 80 10.67 12.55 -11.39
C GLN A 80 9.59 12.25 -10.35
N LEU A 81 8.36 11.96 -10.78
CA LEU A 81 7.26 11.67 -9.86
C LEU A 81 7.53 10.38 -9.07
N SER A 82 8.09 9.36 -9.73
CA SER A 82 8.52 8.12 -9.07
C SER A 82 9.64 8.38 -8.06
N ALA A 83 10.64 9.18 -8.44
CA ALA A 83 11.77 9.52 -7.57
C ALA A 83 11.31 10.31 -6.33
N PHE A 84 10.39 11.26 -6.51
CA PHE A 84 9.80 12.03 -5.42
C PHE A 84 9.00 11.12 -4.48
N ALA A 85 8.05 10.36 -5.02
CA ALA A 85 7.20 9.47 -4.23
C ALA A 85 8.02 8.43 -3.44
N GLN A 86 9.03 7.81 -4.07
CA GLN A 86 9.89 6.83 -3.41
C GLN A 86 10.80 7.47 -2.37
N SER A 87 11.45 8.60 -2.69
CA SER A 87 12.35 9.27 -1.73
C SER A 87 11.60 9.74 -0.49
N THR A 88 10.44 10.37 -0.66
CA THR A 88 9.58 10.78 0.45
C THR A 88 9.07 9.57 1.22
N GLY A 89 8.64 8.50 0.53
CA GLY A 89 8.18 7.26 1.15
C GLY A 89 9.26 6.59 2.01
N TYR A 90 10.49 6.48 1.50
CA TYR A 90 11.61 5.93 2.25
C TYR A 90 12.00 6.79 3.43
N LEU A 91 11.98 8.12 3.29
CA LEU A 91 12.26 9.04 4.39
C LEU A 91 11.26 8.85 5.55
N ILE A 92 9.97 8.69 5.23
CA ILE A 92 8.91 8.39 6.20
C ILE A 92 9.06 6.98 6.79
N SER A 93 9.62 6.02 6.02
CA SER A 93 9.80 4.64 6.46
C SER A 93 10.94 4.45 7.47
N ILE A 94 11.93 5.33 7.51
CA ILE A 94 13.10 5.23 8.43
C ILE A 94 12.69 5.09 9.90
N PRO A 95 11.79 5.92 10.46
CA PRO A 95 11.40 5.79 11.86
C PRO A 95 10.52 4.56 12.15
N GLY A 96 9.96 3.90 11.13
CA GLY A 96 9.01 2.80 11.28
C GLY A 96 9.53 1.63 12.14
N PRO A 97 10.67 1.01 11.79
CA PRO A 97 11.25 -0.08 12.57
C PRO A 97 11.58 0.30 14.01
N LEU A 98 12.06 1.53 14.23
CA LEU A 98 12.39 2.03 15.56
C LEU A 98 11.12 2.16 16.42
N LEU A 99 10.07 2.79 15.87
CA LEU A 99 8.76 2.89 16.51
C LEU A 99 8.20 1.51 16.86
N VAL A 100 8.21 0.57 15.92
CA VAL A 100 7.74 -0.80 16.15
C VAL A 100 8.54 -1.49 17.25
N GLY A 101 9.87 -1.34 17.26
CA GLY A 101 10.74 -1.92 18.28
C GLY A 101 10.47 -1.35 19.68
N VAL A 102 10.35 -0.02 19.80
CA VAL A 102 10.03 0.65 21.07
C VAL A 102 8.65 0.23 21.58
N LEU A 103 7.64 0.20 20.70
CA LEU A 103 6.29 -0.21 21.05
C LEU A 103 6.25 -1.68 21.48
N TYR A 104 6.99 -2.56 20.79
CA TYR A 104 7.10 -3.95 21.18
C TYR A 104 7.73 -4.11 22.57
N GLN A 105 8.83 -3.41 22.85
CA GLN A 105 9.49 -3.48 24.15
C GLN A 105 8.63 -2.92 25.29
N HIS A 106 7.93 -1.80 25.07
CA HIS A 106 7.03 -1.22 26.08
C HIS A 106 5.77 -2.05 26.33
N SER A 107 5.23 -2.70 25.30
CA SER A 107 3.96 -3.43 25.39
C SER A 107 4.15 -4.90 25.80
N GLY A 108 5.38 -5.42 25.72
CA GLY A 108 5.67 -6.83 25.95
C GLY A 108 5.03 -7.79 24.92
N GLY A 109 4.55 -7.28 23.78
CA GLY A 109 3.82 -8.06 22.79
C GLY A 109 3.51 -7.33 21.48
N TRP A 110 2.89 -8.05 20.55
CA TRP A 110 2.65 -7.60 19.17
C TRP A 110 1.38 -6.78 18.97
N GLY A 111 0.57 -6.58 20.01
CA GLY A 111 -0.71 -5.86 19.91
C GLY A 111 -0.57 -4.41 19.46
N LEU A 112 0.27 -3.61 20.14
CA LEU A 112 0.50 -2.22 19.77
C LEU A 112 1.14 -2.05 18.39
N PRO A 113 2.19 -2.82 18.03
CA PRO A 113 2.74 -2.80 16.67
C PRO A 113 1.71 -3.09 15.57
N ILE A 114 0.87 -4.12 15.75
CA ILE A 114 -0.17 -4.47 14.78
C ILE A 114 -1.25 -3.37 14.70
N ALA A 115 -1.63 -2.79 15.84
CA ALA A 115 -2.55 -1.66 15.88
C ALA A 115 -1.99 -0.43 15.16
N LEU A 116 -0.70 -0.12 15.35
CA LEU A 116 -0.02 0.96 14.64
C LEU A 116 -0.01 0.72 13.13
N MET A 117 0.37 -0.49 12.68
CA MET A 117 0.38 -0.83 11.25
C MET A 117 -1.01 -0.74 10.63
N SER A 118 -2.04 -1.21 11.35
CA SER A 118 -3.44 -1.10 10.92
C SER A 118 -3.89 0.36 10.85
N ALA A 119 -3.49 1.19 11.82
CA ALA A 119 -3.78 2.62 11.82
C ALA A 119 -3.11 3.34 10.64
N LEU A 120 -1.87 2.98 10.28
CA LEU A 120 -1.15 3.53 9.12
C LEU A 120 -1.78 3.12 7.78
N MET A 121 -2.49 1.99 7.71
CA MET A 121 -3.23 1.62 6.50
C MET A 121 -4.40 2.57 6.19
N ILE A 122 -5.02 3.18 7.21
CA ILE A 122 -6.16 4.08 7.02
C ILE A 122 -5.79 5.32 6.18
N PRO A 123 -4.78 6.14 6.55
CA PRO A 123 -4.36 7.27 5.73
C PRO A 123 -3.80 6.81 4.39
N GLN A 124 -3.12 5.65 4.32
CA GLN A 124 -2.66 5.09 3.04
C GLN A 124 -3.84 4.81 2.09
N MET A 125 -4.92 4.20 2.58
CA MET A 125 -6.14 3.95 1.79
C MET A 125 -6.81 5.26 1.37
N ALA A 126 -6.91 6.24 2.28
CA ALA A 126 -7.52 7.53 1.98
C ALA A 126 -6.74 8.29 0.89
N VAL A 127 -5.42 8.37 1.03
CA VAL A 127 -4.54 9.02 0.05
C VAL A 127 -4.56 8.26 -1.27
N GLY A 128 -4.48 6.93 -1.25
CA GLY A 128 -4.51 6.11 -2.46
C GLY A 128 -5.86 6.17 -3.18
N PHE A 129 -6.98 6.29 -2.46
CA PHE A 129 -8.29 6.54 -3.06
C PHE A 129 -8.37 7.90 -3.74
N LEU A 130 -7.81 8.94 -3.11
CA LEU A 130 -7.74 10.29 -3.67
C LEU A 130 -6.82 10.34 -4.91
N ALA A 131 -5.68 9.65 -4.85
CA ALA A 131 -4.71 9.54 -5.93
C ALA A 131 -5.25 8.70 -7.11
N GLY A 132 -6.15 7.74 -6.83
CA GLY A 132 -6.84 6.95 -7.85
C GLY A 132 -7.94 7.69 -8.62
N ARG A 133 -8.15 9.00 -8.36
CA ARG A 133 -9.05 9.86 -9.15
C ARG A 133 -8.37 10.28 -10.44
N ASP A 134 -9.12 10.18 -11.54
CA ASP A 134 -8.69 10.49 -12.90
C ASP A 134 -8.45 12.00 -13.06
N ARG A 135 -7.23 12.42 -12.82
CA ARG A 135 -6.71 13.79 -13.00
C ARG A 135 -5.28 13.62 -13.56
N THR A 136 -4.57 14.67 -13.91
CA THR A 136 -3.16 14.60 -14.33
C THR A 136 -2.34 15.62 -13.56
N VAL A 137 -1.11 15.29 -13.14
CA VAL A 137 -0.26 16.24 -12.39
C VAL A 137 0.05 17.49 -13.24
N GLU A 138 0.13 17.30 -14.56
CA GLU A 138 0.34 18.39 -15.52
C GLU A 138 -0.85 19.36 -15.65
N ASP A 139 -2.07 18.98 -15.25
CA ASP A 139 -3.20 19.94 -15.22
C ASP A 139 -3.15 20.86 -13.99
N GLU A 140 -2.44 20.46 -12.93
CA GLU A 140 -2.26 21.26 -11.71
C GLU A 140 -1.01 22.13 -11.77
N ALA A 141 0.06 21.70 -12.45
CA ALA A 141 1.28 22.49 -12.65
C ALA A 141 1.13 23.63 -13.69
N GLY A 142 0.02 23.66 -14.44
CA GLY A 142 -0.33 24.71 -15.39
C GLY A 142 -1.24 25.81 -14.84
N ARG A 143 -1.56 25.80 -13.54
CA ARG A 143 -2.26 26.89 -12.83
C ARG A 143 -1.31 27.69 -11.96
#